data_AF-A0A349YDN7-F1
#
_entry.id   AF-A0A349YDN7-F1
#
_cell.length_a   1.000
_cell.length_b   1.000
_cell.length_c   1.000
_cell.angle_alpha   90.00
_cell.angle_beta   90.00
_cell.angle_gamma   90.00
#
_symmetry.space_group_name_H-M   'P 1'
#
loop_
_entity.id
_entity.type
_entity.pdbx_description
1 polymer ?
#
loop_
_entity_poly.entity_id
_entity_poly.type
_entity_poly.pdbx_seq_one_letter_code
_entity_poly.pdbx_strand_id
1 'polypeptide(L)'
;SSLDSLSNKEIHQISEELNVKVSDVTEMETRLSGSDLTLDPLGDNEEDDYSPISYLQSANLEPSAVLEQKQMGLAQKEGLATALANLDDRSRAIIEARWLNGDDQSTLHELAAQYGVSAERIRQIEAQAMKKMKVAMTQ
;
A
#
# COMPACT_ATOMS: atom_id res chain seq x y z
N SER A 1 14.74 18.06 43.17
CA SER A 1 14.46 19.48 42.87
C SER A 1 13.85 19.52 41.49
N SER A 2 12.56 19.87 41.39
CA SER A 2 11.79 19.83 40.15
C SER A 2 12.48 20.65 39.06
N LEU A 3 12.71 20.02 37.91
CA LEU A 3 13.21 20.71 36.72
C LEU A 3 12.03 21.46 36.11
N ASP A 4 11.95 22.77 36.39
CA ASP A 4 10.95 23.64 35.80
C ASP A 4 11.11 23.66 34.28
N SER A 5 10.02 23.40 33.56
CA SER A 5 9.91 23.53 32.10
C SER A 5 10.33 24.93 31.65
N LEU A 6 11.06 25.05 30.54
CA LEU A 6 11.47 26.34 30.00
C LEU A 6 10.24 27.23 29.75
N SER A 7 10.29 28.48 30.21
CA SER A 7 9.24 29.45 29.89
C SER A 7 9.30 29.85 28.42
N ASN A 8 8.18 30.23 27.83
CA ASN A 8 8.13 30.71 26.43
C ASN A 8 9.17 31.80 26.13
N LYS A 9 9.46 32.66 27.11
CA LYS A 9 10.47 33.72 26.96
C LYS A 9 11.89 33.15 26.78
N GLU A 10 12.23 32.10 27.52
CA GLU A 10 13.54 31.43 27.44
C GLU A 10 13.67 30.64 26.13
N ILE A 11 12.60 29.99 25.68
CA ILE A 11 12.57 29.28 24.39
C ILE A 11 12.83 30.24 23.23
N HIS A 12 12.21 31.43 23.25
CA HIS A 12 12.46 32.46 22.24
C HIS A 12 13.90 32.99 22.28
N GLN A 13 14.45 33.21 23.47
CA GLN A 13 15.83 33.69 23.63
C GLN A 13 16.85 32.67 23.10
N ILE A 14 16.67 31.39 23.39
CA ILE A 14 17.53 30.30 22.90
C ILE A 14 17.42 30.15 21.38
N SER A 15 16.21 30.29 20.84
CA SER A 15 15.95 30.27 19.40
C SER A 15 16.72 31.39 18.67
N GLU A 16 16.72 32.61 19.21
CA GLU A 16 17.47 33.74 18.64
C GLU A 16 18.99 33.57 18.78
N GLU A 17 19.47 33.12 19.93
CA GLU A 17 20.90 32.96 20.19
C GLU A 17 21.54 31.87 19.32
N LEU A 18 20.82 30.76 19.11
CA LEU A 18 21.27 29.64 18.27
C LEU A 18 20.82 29.74 16.82
N ASN A 19 20.07 30.79 16.46
CA ASN A 19 19.47 31.01 15.14
C ASN A 19 18.72 29.77 14.58
N VAL A 20 17.99 29.09 15.46
CA VAL A 20 17.13 27.93 15.14
C VAL A 20 15.67 28.30 15.35
N LYS A 21 14.72 27.54 14.82
CA LYS A 21 13.31 27.85 15.02
C LYS A 21 12.89 27.53 16.45
N VAL A 22 11.94 28.31 16.97
CA VAL A 22 11.29 28.08 18.27
C VAL A 22 10.72 26.66 18.37
N SER A 23 10.15 26.15 17.27
CA SER A 23 9.65 24.77 17.16
C SER A 23 10.72 23.72 17.46
N ASP A 24 11.95 23.98 17.03
CA ASP A 24 13.06 23.05 17.16
C ASP A 24 13.57 23.06 18.60
N VAL A 25 13.57 24.23 19.25
CA VAL A 25 13.87 24.37 20.69
C VAL A 25 12.81 23.68 21.55
N THR A 26 11.53 23.81 21.23
CA THR A 26 10.46 23.10 21.94
C THR A 26 10.55 21.58 21.79
N GLU A 27 10.87 21.09 20.60
CA GLU A 27 11.04 19.65 20.37
C GLU A 27 12.25 19.12 21.16
N MET A 28 13.36 19.85 21.15
CA MET A 28 14.56 19.49 21.89
C MET A 28 14.33 19.56 23.41
N GLU A 29 13.58 20.54 23.90
CA GLU A 29 13.15 20.61 25.32
C GLU A 29 12.31 19.40 25.68
N THR A 30 11.32 19.03 24.86
CA THR A 30 10.47 17.85 25.08
C THR A 30 11.28 16.55 25.10
N ARG A 31 12.29 16.43 24.23
CA ARG A 31 13.22 15.28 24.21
C ARG A 31 14.14 15.25 25.42
N LEU A 32 14.55 16.40 25.95
CA LEU A 32 15.50 16.50 27.07
C LEU A 32 14.78 16.44 28.44
N SER A 33 13.55 16.93 28.53
CA SER A 33 12.68 16.89 29.72
C SER A 33 11.91 15.57 29.85
N GLY A 34 11.92 14.75 28.79
CA GLY A 34 11.48 13.36 28.79
C GLY A 34 12.37 12.50 29.68
N SER A 35 12.19 12.62 30.98
CA SER A 35 12.76 11.73 31.99
C SER A 35 12.23 10.32 31.74
N ASP A 36 13.10 9.48 31.18
CA ASP A 36 13.18 8.02 31.32
C ASP A 36 11.86 7.31 31.64
N LEU A 37 10.96 7.20 30.65
CA LEU A 37 10.00 6.10 30.63
C LEU A 37 10.81 4.84 30.31
N THR A 38 11.43 4.26 31.33
CA THR A 38 12.04 2.94 31.21
C THR A 38 10.98 1.97 30.70
N LEU A 39 11.26 1.32 29.58
CA LEU A 39 10.43 0.24 29.03
C LEU A 39 10.51 -1.06 29.85
N ASP A 40 11.14 -0.99 31.03
CA ASP A 40 11.35 -2.08 31.97
C ASP A 40 10.58 -1.74 33.27
N PRO A 41 9.94 -2.72 33.92
CA PRO A 41 9.01 -2.48 35.01
C PRO A 41 9.72 -1.82 36.20
N LEU A 42 9.21 -0.67 36.62
CA LEU A 42 9.63 -0.02 37.86
C LEU A 42 8.86 -0.61 39.05
N GLY A 43 9.14 -1.85 39.40
CA GLY A 43 8.62 -2.41 40.64
C GLY A 43 8.56 -3.93 40.70
N ASP A 44 9.14 -4.48 41.76
CA ASP A 44 9.04 -5.88 42.17
C ASP A 44 7.70 -6.13 42.93
N ASN A 45 6.58 -5.69 42.34
CA ASN A 45 5.24 -5.90 42.91
C ASN A 45 4.35 -6.62 41.89
N GLU A 46 4.13 -7.90 42.16
CA GLU A 46 3.59 -8.93 41.26
C GLU A 46 2.09 -8.86 40.91
N GLU A 47 1.36 -7.75 41.06
CA GLU A 47 -0.11 -7.86 40.93
C GLU A 47 -0.89 -6.90 40.02
N ASP A 48 -0.38 -5.82 39.42
CA ASP A 48 -1.24 -5.06 38.46
C ASP A 48 -0.55 -4.01 37.55
N ASP A 49 0.74 -4.16 37.22
CA ASP A 49 1.40 -3.18 36.32
C ASP A 49 1.37 -3.66 34.86
N TYR A 50 0.31 -3.30 34.15
CA TYR A 50 0.22 -3.46 32.69
C TYR A 50 1.28 -2.56 32.03
N SER A 51 2.43 -3.12 31.65
CA SER A 51 3.47 -2.39 30.93
C SER A 51 2.93 -1.80 29.62
N PRO A 52 3.31 -0.57 29.21
CA PRO A 52 2.85 0.06 27.96
C PRO A 52 3.12 -0.77 26.69
N ILE A 53 4.08 -1.70 26.75
CA ILE A 53 4.37 -2.69 25.70
C ILE A 53 3.16 -3.61 25.42
N SER A 54 2.33 -3.90 26.42
CA SER A 54 1.13 -4.74 26.27
C SER A 54 0.05 -4.10 25.39
N TYR A 55 0.12 -2.78 25.17
CA TYR A 55 -0.75 -2.05 24.25
C TYR A 55 -0.18 -1.94 22.82
N LEU A 56 1.08 -2.36 22.60
CA LEU A 56 1.67 -2.41 21.26
C LEU A 56 1.20 -3.68 20.56
N GLN A 57 0.03 -3.61 19.91
CA GLN A 57 -0.44 -4.66 19.01
C GLN A 57 0.61 -4.88 17.92
N SER A 58 1.08 -6.13 17.79
CA SER A 58 2.10 -6.47 16.81
C SER A 58 1.63 -6.14 15.40
N ALA A 59 2.46 -5.49 14.60
CA ALA A 59 2.20 -5.18 13.19
C ALA A 59 2.21 -6.44 12.27
N ASN A 60 2.03 -7.63 12.84
CA ASN A 60 1.92 -8.85 12.06
C ASN A 60 0.50 -8.92 11.51
N LEU A 61 0.36 -8.97 10.18
CA LEU A 61 -0.93 -9.16 9.52
C LEU A 61 -1.63 -10.36 10.17
N GLU A 62 -2.80 -10.09 10.73
CA GLU A 62 -3.64 -11.12 11.34
C GLU A 62 -3.79 -12.33 10.41
N PRO A 63 -3.72 -13.58 10.91
CA PRO A 63 -3.84 -14.78 10.07
C PRO A 63 -5.10 -14.80 9.18
N SER A 64 -6.18 -14.15 9.64
CA SER A 64 -7.41 -13.92 8.87
C SER A 64 -7.18 -13.05 7.63
N ALA A 65 -6.39 -11.99 7.73
CA ALA A 65 -6.07 -11.09 6.62
C ALA A 65 -5.24 -11.80 5.53
N VAL A 66 -4.32 -12.69 5.93
CA VAL A 66 -3.54 -13.50 4.98
C VAL A 66 -4.43 -14.51 4.24
N LEU A 67 -5.38 -15.12 4.95
CA LEU A 67 -6.38 -16.03 4.37
C LEU A 67 -7.32 -15.30 3.41
N GLU A 68 -7.81 -14.13 3.80
CA GLU A 68 -8.66 -13.27 2.97
C GLU A 68 -7.93 -12.86 1.68
N GLN A 69 -6.68 -12.40 1.78
CA GLN A 69 -5.88 -12.03 0.62
C GLN A 69 -5.67 -13.20 -0.36
N LYS A 70 -5.46 -14.42 0.16
CA LYS A 70 -5.37 -15.63 -0.67
C LYS A 70 -6.69 -15.94 -1.38
N GLN A 71 -7.82 -15.87 -0.66
CA GLN A 71 -9.14 -16.13 -1.24
C GLN A 71 -9.50 -15.09 -2.31
N MET A 72 -9.23 -13.80 -2.05
CA MET A 72 -9.41 -12.73 -3.03
C MET A 72 -8.57 -12.98 -4.29
N GLY A 73 -7.31 -13.39 -4.14
CA GLY A 73 -6.44 -13.72 -5.26
C GLY A 73 -6.93 -14.90 -6.10
N LEU A 74 -7.49 -15.94 -5.46
CA LEU A 74 -8.09 -17.08 -6.17
C LEU A 74 -9.35 -16.67 -6.93
N ALA A 75 -10.27 -15.96 -6.29
CA ALA A 75 -11.50 -15.46 -6.92
C ALA A 75 -11.19 -14.54 -8.12
N GLN A 76 -10.16 -13.69 -8.00
CA GLN A 76 -9.76 -12.80 -9.08
C GLN A 76 -9.15 -13.56 -10.27
N LYS A 77 -8.37 -14.62 -10.03
CA LYS A 77 -7.85 -15.50 -11.09
C LYS A 77 -8.98 -16.29 -11.78
N GLU A 78 -9.92 -16.81 -11.02
CA GLU A 78 -11.07 -17.56 -11.55
C GLU A 78 -12.00 -16.65 -12.38
N GLY A 79 -12.26 -15.43 -11.90
CA GLY A 79 -13.01 -14.42 -12.63
C GLY A 79 -12.33 -14.03 -13.94
N LEU A 80 -11.00 -13.85 -13.94
CA LEU A 80 -10.23 -13.58 -15.16
C LEU A 80 -10.30 -14.75 -16.16
N ALA A 81 -10.11 -15.99 -15.69
CA ALA A 81 -10.17 -17.18 -16.53
C ALA A 81 -11.56 -17.33 -17.19
N THR A 82 -12.63 -17.10 -16.42
CA THR A 82 -14.01 -17.12 -16.91
C THR A 82 -14.27 -16.00 -17.93
N ALA A 83 -13.76 -14.80 -17.66
CA ALA A 83 -13.88 -13.66 -18.57
C ALA A 83 -13.17 -13.92 -19.92
N LEU A 84 -11.98 -14.54 -19.90
CA LEU A 84 -11.26 -14.95 -21.10
C LEU A 84 -12.00 -16.07 -21.86
N ALA A 85 -12.60 -17.02 -21.14
CA ALA A 85 -13.38 -18.12 -21.73
C ALA A 85 -14.59 -17.62 -22.53
N ASN A 86 -15.17 -16.48 -22.15
CA ASN A 86 -16.30 -15.85 -22.82
C ASN A 86 -15.94 -15.04 -24.09
N LEU A 87 -14.65 -14.91 -24.40
CA LEU A 87 -14.18 -14.32 -25.65
C LEU A 87 -14.07 -15.37 -26.75
N ASP A 88 -14.32 -14.96 -27.99
CA ASP A 88 -13.96 -15.74 -29.17
C ASP A 88 -12.44 -15.87 -29.30
N ASP A 89 -11.97 -16.93 -29.95
CA ASP A 89 -10.54 -17.30 -30.01
C ASP A 89 -9.66 -16.15 -30.52
N ARG A 90 -10.15 -15.38 -31.49
CA ARG A 90 -9.40 -14.25 -32.06
C ARG A 90 -9.30 -13.10 -31.07
N SER A 91 -10.40 -12.73 -30.43
CA SER A 91 -10.41 -11.70 -29.38
C SER A 91 -9.53 -12.10 -28.19
N ARG A 92 -9.59 -13.36 -27.76
CA ARG A 92 -8.76 -13.89 -26.67
C ARG A 92 -7.27 -13.79 -27.01
N ALA A 93 -6.85 -14.28 -28.17
CA ALA A 93 -5.46 -14.25 -28.59
C ALA A 93 -4.91 -12.81 -28.67
N ILE A 94 -5.71 -11.84 -29.13
CA ILE A 94 -5.33 -10.42 -29.14
C ILE A 94 -5.15 -9.89 -27.72
N ILE A 95 -6.05 -10.22 -26.79
CA ILE A 95 -5.93 -9.78 -25.38
C ILE A 95 -4.73 -10.42 -24.70
N GLU A 96 -4.52 -11.72 -24.88
CA GLU A 96 -3.37 -12.44 -24.32
C GLU A 96 -2.05 -11.86 -24.81
N ALA A 97 -1.90 -11.67 -26.12
CA ALA A 97 -0.70 -11.13 -26.73
C ALA A 97 -0.40 -9.69 -26.28
N ARG A 98 -1.42 -8.88 -25.98
CA ARG A 98 -1.26 -7.48 -25.59
C ARG A 98 -1.11 -7.23 -24.10
N TRP A 99 -1.65 -8.09 -23.25
CA TRP A 99 -1.77 -7.80 -21.81
C TRP A 99 -1.22 -8.91 -20.91
N LEU A 100 -1.13 -10.16 -21.39
CA LEU A 100 -0.78 -11.32 -20.58
C LEU A 100 0.60 -11.92 -20.91
N ASN A 101 1.22 -11.52 -22.02
CA ASN A 101 2.56 -11.98 -22.42
C ASN A 101 3.74 -11.30 -21.68
N GLY A 102 3.49 -10.67 -20.53
CA GLY A 102 4.54 -10.09 -19.69
C GLY A 102 5.34 -9.00 -20.42
N ASP A 103 6.63 -9.25 -20.64
CA ASP A 103 7.57 -8.31 -21.26
C ASP A 103 7.50 -8.26 -22.79
N ASP A 104 6.82 -9.23 -23.44
CA ASP A 104 6.73 -9.35 -24.90
C ASP A 104 5.30 -9.04 -25.39
N GLN A 105 4.83 -7.83 -25.10
CA GLN A 105 3.51 -7.37 -25.52
C GLN A 105 3.50 -7.00 -27.00
N SER A 106 2.71 -7.71 -27.80
CA SER A 106 2.59 -7.41 -29.22
C SER A 106 1.93 -6.05 -29.45
N THR A 107 2.48 -5.30 -30.40
CA THR A 107 1.91 -4.01 -30.80
C THR A 107 0.68 -4.20 -31.69
N LEU A 108 -0.16 -3.16 -31.78
CA LEU A 108 -1.30 -3.17 -32.70
C LEU A 108 -0.90 -3.42 -34.16
N HIS A 109 0.28 -2.95 -34.58
CA HIS A 109 0.78 -3.09 -35.94
C HIS A 109 1.26 -4.52 -36.23
N GLU A 110 1.90 -5.17 -35.27
CA GLU A 110 2.31 -6.58 -35.40
C GLU A 110 1.11 -7.50 -35.49
N LEU A 111 0.11 -7.32 -34.63
CA LEU A 111 -1.13 -8.09 -34.67
C LEU A 111 -1.93 -7.79 -35.95
N ALA A 112 -1.95 -6.54 -36.41
CA ALA A 112 -2.56 -6.17 -37.67
C ALA A 112 -1.92 -6.90 -38.86
N ALA A 113 -0.58 -6.96 -38.90
CA ALA A 113 0.16 -7.70 -39.92
C ALA A 113 -0.11 -9.20 -39.83
N GLN A 114 -0.09 -9.79 -38.63
CA GLN A 114 -0.34 -11.22 -38.40
C GLN A 114 -1.74 -11.64 -38.87
N TYR A 115 -2.76 -10.83 -38.57
CA TYR A 115 -4.15 -11.14 -38.90
C TYR A 115 -4.61 -10.56 -40.24
N GLY A 116 -3.73 -9.88 -40.99
CA GLY A 116 -4.06 -9.28 -42.29
C GLY A 116 -5.15 -8.22 -42.24
N VAL A 117 -5.23 -7.46 -41.14
CA VAL A 117 -6.24 -6.39 -40.94
C VAL A 117 -5.56 -5.08 -40.56
N SER A 118 -6.32 -3.98 -40.49
CA SER A 118 -5.77 -2.70 -40.01
C SER A 118 -5.54 -2.69 -38.50
N ALA A 119 -4.60 -1.87 -38.03
CA ALA A 119 -4.37 -1.64 -36.61
C ALA A 119 -5.62 -1.11 -35.89
N GLU A 120 -6.40 -0.25 -36.55
CA GLU A 120 -7.68 0.23 -36.01
C GLU A 120 -8.70 -0.90 -35.86
N ARG A 121 -8.70 -1.90 -36.77
CA ARG A 121 -9.56 -3.08 -36.61
C ARG A 121 -9.16 -3.91 -35.39
N ILE A 122 -7.87 -4.10 -35.14
CA ILE A 122 -7.39 -4.78 -33.92
C ILE A 122 -7.82 -4.00 -32.66
N ARG A 123 -7.66 -2.68 -32.66
CA ARG A 123 -8.09 -1.80 -31.55
C ARG A 123 -9.60 -1.93 -31.27
N GLN A 124 -10.43 -2.00 -32.30
CA GLN A 124 -11.87 -2.21 -32.13
C GLN A 124 -12.20 -3.57 -31.50
N ILE A 125 -11.53 -4.64 -31.96
CA ILE A 125 -11.71 -5.99 -31.41
C ILE A 125 -11.30 -6.00 -29.94
N GLU A 126 -10.14 -5.44 -29.61
CA GLU A 126 -9.67 -5.31 -28.23
C GLU A 126 -10.67 -4.55 -27.35
N ALA A 127 -11.16 -3.38 -27.79
CA ALA A 127 -12.10 -2.60 -27.01
C ALA A 127 -13.41 -3.36 -26.74
N GLN A 128 -13.91 -4.11 -27.72
CA GLN A 128 -15.09 -4.96 -27.55
C GLN A 128 -14.81 -6.13 -26.59
N ALA A 129 -13.65 -6.77 -26.71
CA ALA A 129 -13.23 -7.86 -25.83
C ALA A 129 -13.09 -7.38 -24.38
N MET A 130 -12.42 -6.27 -24.14
CA MET A 130 -12.28 -5.65 -22.81
C MET A 130 -13.64 -5.32 -22.20
N LYS A 131 -14.59 -4.82 -23.00
CA LYS A 131 -15.95 -4.55 -22.54
C LYS A 131 -16.66 -5.84 -22.10
N LYS A 132 -16.54 -6.93 -22.88
CA LYS A 132 -17.11 -8.24 -22.51
C LYS A 132 -16.48 -8.80 -21.24
N MET A 133 -15.15 -8.74 -21.13
CA MET A 133 -14.44 -9.20 -19.94
C MET A 133 -14.88 -8.45 -18.69
N LYS A 134 -14.99 -7.12 -18.76
CA LYS A 134 -15.48 -6.30 -17.64
C LYS A 134 -16.86 -6.74 -17.16
N VAL A 135 -17.79 -7.00 -18.08
CA VAL A 135 -19.15 -7.48 -17.76
C VAL A 135 -19.13 -8.86 -17.12
N ALA A 136 -18.24 -9.76 -17.55
CA ALA A 136 -18.10 -11.10 -16.97
C ALA A 136 -17.45 -11.10 -15.58
N MET A 137 -16.58 -10.12 -15.28
CA MET A 137 -15.92 -9.99 -13.98
C MET A 137 -16.79 -9.29 -12.92
N THR A 138 -17.82 -8.55 -13.33
CA THR A 138 -18.76 -7.88 -12.42
C THR A 138 -20.03 -8.68 -12.15
N GLN A 139 -20.21 -9.81 -12.83
CA GLN A 139 -21.27 -10.79 -12.55
C GLN A 139 -20.76 -11.81 -11.53
#